data_AF-A0A1I5C017-F1
#
_entry.id   AF-A0A1I5C017-F1
#
_cell.length_a   1.000
_cell.length_b   1.000
_cell.length_c   1.000
_cell.angle_alpha   90.00
_cell.angle_beta   90.00
_cell.angle_gamma   90.00
#
_symmetry.space_group_name_H-M   'P 1'
#
loop_
_entity.id
_entity.type
_entity.pdbx_description
1 polymer ?
#
loop_
_entity_poly.entity_id
_entity_poly.type
_entity_poly.pdbx_seq_one_letter_code
_entity_poly.pdbx_strand_id
1 'polypeptide(L)'
;MKPKAYLETIDDLEAWGKQLEGKTKEELIEFILIKAMGDPKFQREVYYRLFPEVMSTEEYLSGYLSYMEEERGEENPSLDDMIYFTEDLLEKAEDEMSLLLQVKVYTSIIRALNDALEDGIERDQKQEDLIITLMDECLTFMEEVMEEKTDDMSVEEILEVRDALVSMERKYKPVDGENRIEEALQILTDLTIERTKINEKEGYIRGAAYYAGVDERTLQHDAEERAKRKKEKARKKEVSDYVIALCNLYGMVHKKKVVDIYNMQNTEKITLKEVESIQEKLPKEIEEAWIDVHQGYFVSMSILEHREFLYYIREKGSKPYYIPEKQELLNYVSGLYFEKTKEYHQFVLTLKKDFGVDQERAEDMAHEVVADCQVDYGMDQILEHLEEMGLVFEEEKEIQKMVKLIINLKNNTRIWENNGYTPEELFHLEEKDRLKPAPLLSTAYLPTDRNIGKKK
;
A
#
# COMPACT_ATOMS: atom_id res chain seq x y z
N MET A 1 26.57 16.95 40.60
CA MET A 1 27.29 15.68 40.38
C MET A 1 27.94 15.79 39.01
N LYS A 2 29.21 15.43 38.80
CA LYS A 2 29.72 15.34 37.42
C LYS A 2 29.05 14.13 36.79
N PRO A 3 28.28 14.27 35.71
CA PRO A 3 27.64 13.12 35.11
C PRO A 3 28.69 12.15 34.59
N LYS A 4 28.33 10.86 34.62
CA LYS A 4 29.19 9.81 34.11
C LYS A 4 29.44 10.01 32.61
N ALA A 5 30.57 9.50 32.13
CA ALA A 5 30.92 9.54 30.71
C ALA A 5 29.96 8.71 29.86
N TYR A 6 29.36 7.65 30.43
CA TYR A 6 28.41 6.76 29.80
C TYR A 6 27.12 6.68 30.64
N LEU A 7 25.98 6.60 29.96
CA LEU A 7 24.65 6.54 30.57
C LEU A 7 24.32 5.07 30.88
N GLU A 8 24.20 4.73 32.16
CA GLU A 8 23.89 3.35 32.59
C GLU A 8 22.54 3.27 33.31
N THR A 9 21.99 4.42 33.72
CA THR A 9 20.78 4.51 34.55
C THR A 9 19.94 5.73 34.17
N ILE A 10 18.65 5.70 34.54
CA ILE A 10 17.73 6.84 34.40
C ILE A 10 18.25 8.06 35.18
N ASP A 11 18.88 7.84 36.34
CA ASP A 11 19.50 8.91 37.13
C ASP A 11 20.67 9.58 36.39
N ASP A 12 21.43 8.81 35.60
CA ASP A 12 22.49 9.37 34.75
C ASP A 12 21.89 10.25 33.64
N LEU A 13 20.75 9.84 33.07
CA LEU A 13 20.03 10.60 32.04
C LEU A 13 19.48 11.92 32.60
N GLU A 14 18.84 11.89 33.77
CA GLU A 14 18.34 13.09 34.45
C GLU A 14 19.47 14.05 34.85
N ALA A 15 20.61 13.52 35.28
CA ALA A 15 21.79 14.30 35.64
C ALA A 15 22.38 15.01 34.41
N TRP A 16 22.38 14.34 33.25
CA TRP A 16 22.76 14.93 31.97
C TRP A 16 21.75 15.98 31.52
N GLY A 17 20.44 15.70 31.59
CA GLY A 17 19.38 16.65 31.25
C GLY A 17 19.50 17.96 32.00
N LYS A 18 19.69 17.90 33.33
CA LYS A 18 19.91 19.10 34.17
C LYS A 18 21.19 19.85 33.83
N GLN A 19 22.21 19.17 33.31
CA GLN A 19 23.46 19.83 32.89
C GLN A 19 23.30 20.56 31.55
N LEU A 20 22.42 20.06 30.67
CA LEU A 20 22.20 20.60 29.34
C LEU A 20 21.09 21.66 29.30
N GLU A 21 20.12 21.63 30.21
CA GLU A 21 18.99 22.58 30.32
C GLU A 21 19.39 24.07 30.35
N GLY A 22 20.59 24.38 30.85
CA GLY A 22 21.08 25.76 30.98
C GLY A 22 21.90 26.28 29.80
N LYS A 23 22.09 25.48 28.74
CA LYS A 23 22.96 25.81 27.62
C LYS A 23 22.20 26.49 26.47
N THR A 24 22.86 27.42 25.78
CA THR A 24 22.32 27.97 24.53
C THR A 24 22.39 26.95 23.39
N LYS A 25 21.67 27.21 22.29
CA LYS A 25 21.72 26.37 21.09
C LYS A 25 23.16 26.20 20.57
N GLU A 26 23.95 27.27 20.58
CA GLU A 26 25.35 27.27 20.14
C GLU A 26 26.24 26.45 21.08
N GLU A 27 26.04 26.55 22.40
CA GLU A 27 26.78 25.78 23.39
C GLU A 27 26.42 24.28 23.36
N LEU A 28 25.19 23.94 22.98
CA LEU A 28 24.76 22.57 22.75
C LEU A 28 25.38 22.01 21.47
N ILE A 29 25.39 22.79 20.38
CA ILE A 29 26.07 22.41 19.12
C ILE A 29 27.57 22.19 19.36
N GLU A 30 28.25 23.12 20.02
CA GLU A 30 29.67 22.99 20.34
C GLU A 30 29.94 21.79 21.25
N PHE A 31 29.06 21.54 22.23
CA PHE A 31 29.14 20.36 23.09
C PHE A 31 28.98 19.05 22.32
N ILE A 32 28.01 18.96 21.40
CA ILE A 32 27.80 17.80 20.52
C ILE A 32 29.03 17.62 19.63
N LEU A 33 29.56 18.68 19.02
CA LEU A 33 30.74 18.62 18.16
C LEU A 33 32.00 18.18 18.93
N ILE A 34 32.24 18.70 20.14
CA ILE A 34 33.38 18.29 20.97
C ILE A 34 33.26 16.82 21.39
N LYS A 35 32.05 16.35 21.72
CA LYS A 35 31.80 14.95 22.05
C LYS A 35 31.94 14.05 20.84
N ALA A 36 31.41 14.48 19.70
CA ALA A 36 31.57 13.78 18.43
C ALA A 36 33.02 13.67 18.02
N MET A 37 33.81 14.75 18.12
CA MET A 37 35.22 14.75 17.77
C MET A 37 36.12 13.89 18.66
N GLY A 38 35.63 13.46 19.82
CA GLY A 38 36.39 12.62 20.77
C GLY A 38 36.18 11.12 20.59
N ASP A 39 35.17 10.70 19.84
CA ASP A 39 34.81 9.31 19.61
C ASP A 39 34.75 9.01 18.10
N PRO A 40 35.69 8.20 17.56
CA PRO A 40 35.75 7.91 16.13
C PRO A 40 34.45 7.31 15.55
N LYS A 41 33.68 6.54 16.33
CA LYS A 41 32.37 6.00 15.90
C LYS A 41 31.34 7.11 15.81
N PHE A 42 31.30 7.95 16.85
CA PHE A 42 30.39 9.09 16.94
C PHE A 42 30.65 10.13 15.85
N GLN A 43 31.85 10.21 15.25
CA GLN A 43 32.10 11.15 14.14
C GLN A 43 31.38 10.80 12.84
N ARG A 44 31.28 9.52 12.46
CA ARG A 44 30.68 9.13 11.17
C ARG A 44 29.17 9.03 11.25
N GLU A 45 28.67 8.31 12.25
CA GLU A 45 27.24 8.13 12.50
C GLU A 45 26.51 9.48 12.71
N VAL A 46 27.10 10.41 13.48
CA VAL A 46 26.53 11.75 13.68
C VAL A 46 26.67 12.62 12.45
N TYR A 47 27.71 12.45 11.63
CA TYR A 47 27.81 13.17 10.38
C TYR A 47 26.70 12.74 9.42
N TYR A 48 26.41 11.44 9.31
CA TYR A 48 25.28 10.92 8.52
C TYR A 48 23.93 11.42 9.05
N ARG A 49 23.71 11.37 10.37
CA ARG A 49 22.46 11.80 11.02
C ARG A 49 22.21 13.31 10.99
N LEU A 50 23.26 14.14 11.05
CA LEU A 50 23.10 15.60 11.11
C LEU A 50 23.10 16.27 9.73
N PHE A 51 23.67 15.61 8.72
CA PHE A 51 23.96 16.22 7.43
C PHE A 51 23.59 15.33 6.21
N PRO A 52 22.46 14.60 6.22
CA PRO A 52 22.08 13.75 5.08
C PRO A 52 21.81 14.57 3.81
N GLU A 53 21.28 15.79 3.95
CA GLU A 53 20.91 16.69 2.85
C GLU A 53 22.11 17.30 2.10
N VAL A 54 23.29 17.39 2.73
CA VAL A 54 24.47 18.04 2.12
C VAL A 54 25.44 17.06 1.46
N MET A 55 25.22 15.75 1.63
CA MET A 55 26.00 14.71 0.94
C MET A 55 25.37 14.36 -0.40
N SER A 56 26.19 14.08 -1.40
CA SER A 56 25.73 13.39 -2.60
C SER A 56 25.34 11.94 -2.30
N THR A 57 24.52 11.32 -3.16
CA THR A 57 24.12 9.92 -3.04
C THR A 57 25.34 8.97 -3.04
N GLU A 58 26.38 9.29 -3.80
CA GLU A 58 27.62 8.49 -3.84
C GLU A 58 28.42 8.59 -2.53
N GLU A 59 28.54 9.80 -1.96
CA GLU A 59 29.19 10.00 -0.65
C GLU A 59 28.42 9.29 0.46
N TYR A 60 27.09 9.36 0.42
CA TYR A 60 26.24 8.67 1.39
C TYR A 60 26.40 7.15 1.26
N LEU A 61 26.29 6.60 0.05
CA LEU A 61 26.47 5.16 -0.19
C LEU A 61 27.83 4.66 0.32
N SER A 62 28.92 5.40 0.07
CA SER A 62 30.25 5.03 0.59
C SER A 62 30.28 5.02 2.11
N GLY A 63 29.59 5.97 2.74
CA GLY A 63 29.45 6.06 4.18
C GLY A 63 28.66 4.90 4.77
N TYR A 64 27.48 4.64 4.19
CA TYR A 64 26.63 3.50 4.51
C TYR A 64 27.40 2.19 4.46
N LEU A 65 28.12 1.91 3.37
CA LEU A 65 28.88 0.65 3.23
C LEU A 65 29.98 0.50 4.29
N SER A 66 30.66 1.60 4.63
CA SER A 66 31.68 1.60 5.69
C SER A 66 31.05 1.34 7.06
N TYR A 67 29.89 1.97 7.32
CA TYR A 67 29.13 1.75 8.54
C TYR A 67 28.66 0.30 8.67
N MET A 68 28.05 -0.27 7.62
CA MET A 68 27.56 -1.65 7.63
C MET A 68 28.68 -2.65 7.87
N GLU A 69 29.85 -2.46 7.26
CA GLU A 69 31.02 -3.34 7.48
C GLU A 69 31.55 -3.23 8.92
N GLU A 70 31.61 -2.02 9.48
CA GLU A 70 32.04 -1.80 10.86
C GLU A 70 31.06 -2.40 11.87
N GLU A 71 29.76 -2.14 11.72
CA GLU A 71 28.70 -2.59 12.63
C GLU A 71 28.59 -4.11 12.68
N ARG A 72 28.70 -4.79 11.52
CA ARG A 72 28.73 -6.26 11.43
C ARG A 72 29.92 -6.88 12.18
N GLY A 73 31.01 -6.15 12.33
CA GLY A 73 32.21 -6.61 13.04
C GLY A 73 32.17 -6.46 14.57
N GLU A 74 31.10 -5.87 15.11
CA GLU A 74 30.97 -5.59 16.54
C GLU A 74 30.57 -6.81 17.37
N GLU A 75 30.84 -6.74 18.68
CA GLU A 75 30.44 -7.81 19.62
C GLU A 75 28.91 -7.91 19.76
N ASN A 76 28.19 -6.81 19.53
CA ASN A 76 26.73 -6.74 19.58
C ASN A 76 26.22 -5.76 18.51
N PRO A 77 26.09 -6.20 17.24
CA PRO A 77 25.60 -5.36 16.16
C PRO A 77 24.16 -4.87 16.38
N SER A 78 23.88 -3.65 15.93
CA SER A 78 22.59 -2.98 16.00
C SER A 78 21.83 -3.08 14.68
N LEU A 79 20.95 -4.08 14.56
CA LEU A 79 20.11 -4.23 13.37
C LEU A 79 19.18 -3.02 13.14
N ASP A 80 18.67 -2.42 14.21
CA ASP A 80 17.78 -1.25 14.13
C ASP A 80 18.48 -0.05 13.47
N ASP A 81 19.75 0.19 13.80
CA ASP A 81 20.52 1.26 13.17
C ASP A 81 20.85 0.91 11.71
N MET A 82 21.17 -0.35 11.40
CA MET A 82 21.39 -0.82 10.02
C MET A 82 20.14 -0.62 9.14
N ILE A 83 18.95 -0.91 9.67
CA ILE A 83 17.68 -0.67 8.98
C ILE A 83 17.45 0.83 8.79
N TYR A 84 17.62 1.63 9.85
CA TYR A 84 17.47 3.09 9.77
C TYR A 84 18.32 3.72 8.66
N PHE A 85 19.60 3.38 8.60
CA PHE A 85 20.49 3.92 7.56
C PHE A 85 20.20 3.34 6.17
N THR A 86 19.57 2.17 6.10
CA THR A 86 19.09 1.59 4.84
C THR A 86 17.91 2.38 4.31
N GLU A 87 16.90 2.65 5.14
CA GLU A 87 15.72 3.44 4.78
C GLU A 87 16.10 4.87 4.34
N ASP A 88 17.00 5.54 5.07
CA ASP A 88 17.47 6.89 4.72
C ASP A 88 18.22 6.91 3.37
N LEU A 89 19.00 5.86 3.08
CA LEU A 89 19.67 5.72 1.79
C LEU A 89 18.69 5.37 0.65
N LEU A 90 17.61 4.63 0.92
CA LEU A 90 16.56 4.36 -0.05
C LEU A 90 15.85 5.66 -0.47
N GLU A 91 15.41 6.47 0.50
CA GLU A 91 14.78 7.78 0.25
C GLU A 91 15.73 8.67 -0.57
N LYS A 92 17.01 8.71 -0.21
CA LYS A 92 18.01 9.48 -0.96
C LYS A 92 18.22 8.98 -2.40
N ALA A 93 18.05 7.69 -2.65
CA ALA A 93 18.18 7.10 -3.98
C ALA A 93 16.97 7.42 -4.88
N GLU A 94 15.78 7.68 -4.33
CA GLU A 94 14.61 8.08 -5.11
C GLU A 94 14.85 9.42 -5.84
N ASP A 95 15.48 10.37 -5.15
CA ASP A 95 15.85 11.68 -5.70
C ASP A 95 17.06 11.64 -6.67
N GLU A 96 17.73 10.49 -6.81
CA GLU A 96 18.93 10.37 -7.63
C GLU A 96 18.58 10.30 -9.12
N MET A 97 19.15 11.21 -9.91
CA MET A 97 18.89 11.29 -11.35
C MET A 97 19.53 10.12 -12.11
N SER A 98 20.72 9.69 -11.69
CA SER A 98 21.50 8.66 -12.40
C SER A 98 20.98 7.25 -12.12
N LEU A 99 20.43 6.58 -13.15
CA LEU A 99 20.02 5.17 -13.06
C LEU A 99 21.19 4.27 -12.61
N LEU A 100 22.40 4.53 -13.11
CA LEU A 100 23.59 3.77 -12.72
C LEU A 100 23.85 3.88 -11.22
N LEU A 101 23.69 5.08 -10.64
CA LEU A 101 23.93 5.30 -9.23
C LEU A 101 22.81 4.70 -8.38
N GLN A 102 21.54 4.85 -8.79
CA GLN A 102 20.40 4.18 -8.15
C GLN A 102 20.58 2.66 -8.10
N VAL A 103 20.92 2.04 -9.24
CA VAL A 103 21.17 0.59 -9.30
C VAL A 103 22.34 0.19 -8.41
N LYS A 104 23.43 0.97 -8.36
CA LYS A 104 24.53 0.73 -7.42
C LYS A 104 24.08 0.81 -5.97
N VAL A 105 23.22 1.75 -5.61
CA VAL A 105 22.67 1.88 -4.25
C VAL A 105 21.84 0.65 -3.90
N TYR A 106 20.79 0.35 -4.66
CA TYR A 106 19.88 -0.77 -4.36
C TYR A 106 20.61 -2.11 -4.31
N THR A 107 21.51 -2.38 -5.26
CA THR A 107 22.31 -3.61 -5.23
C THR A 107 23.29 -3.69 -4.07
N SER A 108 23.81 -2.55 -3.61
CA SER A 108 24.70 -2.48 -2.45
C SER A 108 23.94 -2.72 -1.14
N ILE A 109 22.71 -2.19 -1.03
CA ILE A 109 21.80 -2.45 0.09
C ILE A 109 21.45 -3.94 0.14
N ILE A 110 20.99 -4.52 -0.99
CA ILE A 110 20.65 -5.95 -1.07
C ILE A 110 21.82 -6.81 -0.58
N ARG A 111 23.04 -6.49 -1.01
CA ARG A 111 24.23 -7.21 -0.57
C ARG A 111 24.53 -6.99 0.91
N ALA A 112 24.49 -5.75 1.41
CA ALA A 112 24.80 -5.46 2.81
C ALA A 112 23.82 -6.14 3.78
N LEU A 113 22.53 -6.16 3.42
CA LEU A 113 21.47 -6.85 4.14
C LEU A 113 21.61 -8.37 4.09
N ASN A 114 21.88 -8.93 2.91
CA ASN A 114 22.16 -10.35 2.75
C ASN A 114 23.36 -10.79 3.58
N ASP A 115 24.43 -10.00 3.58
CA ASP A 115 25.61 -10.32 4.37
C ASP A 115 25.32 -10.21 5.90
N ALA A 116 24.40 -9.33 6.32
CA ALA A 116 23.94 -9.26 7.71
C ALA A 116 23.17 -10.53 8.14
N LEU A 117 22.35 -11.09 7.23
CA LEU A 117 21.71 -12.40 7.40
C LEU A 117 22.74 -13.54 7.44
N GLU A 118 23.77 -13.49 6.58
CA GLU A 118 24.84 -14.50 6.58
C GLU A 118 25.60 -14.54 7.92
N ASP A 119 25.78 -13.38 8.54
CA ASP A 119 26.45 -13.23 9.84
C ASP A 119 25.53 -13.59 11.04
N GLY A 120 24.23 -13.79 10.82
CA GLY A 120 23.25 -14.11 11.86
C GLY A 120 22.99 -12.95 12.82
N ILE A 121 22.95 -11.72 12.31
CA ILE A 121 22.71 -10.49 13.10
C ILE A 121 21.24 -10.40 13.54
N GLU A 122 20.33 -11.00 12.78
CA GLU A 122 18.93 -11.12 13.13
C GLU A 122 18.71 -11.98 14.40
N ARG A 123 17.77 -11.56 15.24
CA ARG A 123 17.51 -12.20 16.54
C ARG A 123 16.28 -13.08 16.54
N ASP A 124 15.40 -12.90 15.57
CA ASP A 124 14.17 -13.68 15.38
C ASP A 124 13.68 -13.65 13.92
N GLN A 125 12.67 -14.49 13.64
CA GLN A 125 12.06 -14.62 12.31
C GLN A 125 11.48 -13.31 11.79
N LYS A 126 10.97 -12.41 12.65
CA LYS A 126 10.38 -11.16 12.19
C LYS A 126 11.43 -10.21 11.65
N GLN A 127 12.59 -10.19 12.29
CA GLN A 127 13.73 -9.41 11.83
C GLN A 127 14.30 -9.98 10.52
N GLU A 128 14.35 -11.30 10.39
CA GLU A 128 14.71 -11.97 9.13
C GLU A 128 13.72 -11.57 8.01
N ASP A 129 12.42 -11.70 8.26
CA ASP A 129 11.37 -11.35 7.30
C ASP A 129 11.43 -9.86 6.89
N LEU A 130 11.78 -8.96 7.83
CA LEU A 130 11.96 -7.53 7.55
C LEU A 130 13.15 -7.27 6.63
N ILE A 131 14.30 -7.92 6.90
CA ILE A 131 15.48 -7.78 6.03
C ILE A 131 15.17 -8.30 4.62
N ILE A 132 14.53 -9.46 4.51
CA ILE A 132 14.09 -10.04 3.22
C ILE A 132 13.16 -9.06 2.49
N THR A 133 12.19 -8.48 3.20
CA THR A 133 11.25 -7.50 2.63
C THR A 133 11.98 -6.27 2.08
N LEU A 134 12.92 -5.70 2.83
CA LEU A 134 13.72 -4.55 2.36
C LEU A 134 14.56 -4.88 1.12
N MET A 135 15.10 -6.12 1.03
CA MET A 135 15.79 -6.57 -0.17
C MET A 135 14.83 -6.70 -1.38
N ASP A 136 13.62 -7.20 -1.17
CA ASP A 136 12.57 -7.30 -2.21
C ASP A 136 12.12 -5.91 -2.69
N GLU A 137 12.02 -4.95 -1.78
CA GLU A 137 11.72 -3.56 -2.11
C GLU A 137 12.82 -2.93 -2.97
N CYS A 138 14.09 -3.16 -2.63
CA CYS A 138 15.21 -2.71 -3.47
C CYS A 138 15.11 -3.24 -4.92
N LEU A 139 14.70 -4.50 -5.10
CA LEU A 139 14.48 -5.06 -6.43
C LEU A 139 13.29 -4.39 -7.14
N THR A 140 12.21 -4.16 -6.42
CA THR A 140 11.01 -3.49 -6.95
C THR A 140 11.34 -2.06 -7.40
N PHE A 141 12.05 -1.29 -6.57
CA PHE A 141 12.49 0.05 -6.94
C PHE A 141 13.45 0.02 -8.13
N MET A 142 14.37 -0.95 -8.20
CA MET A 142 15.22 -1.13 -9.39
C MET A 142 14.40 -1.40 -10.66
N GLU A 143 13.37 -2.25 -10.59
CA GLU A 143 12.46 -2.52 -11.72
C GLU A 143 11.82 -1.22 -12.20
N GLU A 144 11.23 -0.45 -11.28
CA GLU A 144 10.54 0.81 -11.58
C GLU A 144 11.45 1.86 -12.21
N VAL A 145 12.63 2.12 -11.61
CA VAL A 145 13.55 3.14 -12.15
C VAL A 145 14.16 2.71 -13.49
N MET A 146 14.35 1.41 -13.72
CA MET A 146 14.80 0.90 -15.02
C MET A 146 13.69 1.06 -16.07
N GLU A 147 12.44 0.74 -15.74
CA GLU A 147 11.30 0.95 -16.65
C GLU A 147 11.14 2.43 -17.01
N GLU A 148 11.32 3.34 -16.05
CA GLU A 148 11.18 4.78 -16.28
C GLU A 148 12.33 5.35 -17.13
N LYS A 149 13.58 5.02 -16.79
CA LYS A 149 14.74 5.76 -17.30
C LYS A 149 15.41 5.13 -18.52
N THR A 150 15.27 3.82 -18.72
CA THR A 150 16.04 3.13 -19.77
C THR A 150 15.70 3.62 -21.17
N ASP A 151 14.45 4.02 -21.46
CA ASP A 151 14.02 4.50 -22.77
C ASP A 151 14.84 5.72 -23.24
N ASP A 152 15.13 6.65 -22.34
CA ASP A 152 15.84 7.89 -22.62
C ASP A 152 17.38 7.77 -22.61
N MET A 153 17.93 6.63 -22.18
CA MET A 153 19.37 6.41 -22.06
C MET A 153 20.04 5.94 -23.35
N SER A 154 21.29 6.32 -23.59
CA SER A 154 22.11 5.74 -24.67
C SER A 154 22.43 4.26 -24.43
N VAL A 155 22.82 3.56 -25.50
CA VAL A 155 23.27 2.16 -25.38
C VAL A 155 24.48 2.07 -24.47
N GLU A 156 25.42 3.01 -24.58
CA GLU A 156 26.61 3.08 -23.73
C GLU A 156 26.25 3.19 -22.24
N GLU A 157 25.32 4.07 -21.87
CA GLU A 157 24.87 4.23 -20.47
C GLU A 157 24.17 2.97 -19.96
N ILE A 158 23.34 2.32 -20.79
CA ILE A 158 22.69 1.04 -20.43
C ILE A 158 23.76 -0.04 -20.16
N LEU A 159 24.82 -0.09 -20.96
CA LEU A 159 25.92 -1.05 -20.76
C LEU A 159 26.66 -0.79 -19.45
N GLU A 160 26.82 0.46 -19.03
CA GLU A 160 27.42 0.78 -17.73
C GLU A 160 26.58 0.26 -16.56
N VAL A 161 25.24 0.42 -16.63
CA VAL A 161 24.32 -0.15 -15.63
C VAL A 161 24.41 -1.68 -15.62
N ARG A 162 24.41 -2.29 -16.80
CA ARG A 162 24.54 -3.74 -16.94
C ARG A 162 25.86 -4.26 -16.36
N ASP A 163 26.98 -3.59 -16.65
CA ASP A 163 28.29 -3.98 -16.15
C ASP A 163 28.37 -3.86 -14.63
N ALA A 164 27.69 -2.87 -14.03
CA ALA A 164 27.54 -2.77 -12.58
C ALA A 164 26.76 -3.96 -12.01
N LEU A 165 25.62 -4.33 -12.60
CA LEU A 165 24.82 -5.49 -12.18
C LEU A 165 25.60 -6.81 -12.30
N VAL A 166 26.27 -7.05 -13.43
CA VAL A 166 27.11 -8.25 -13.64
C VAL A 166 28.25 -8.30 -12.62
N SER A 167 28.89 -7.16 -12.34
CA SER A 167 29.96 -7.07 -11.34
C SER A 167 29.44 -7.41 -9.93
N MET A 168 28.20 -7.05 -9.63
CA MET A 168 27.57 -7.39 -8.35
C MET A 168 27.11 -8.85 -8.31
N GLU A 169 26.47 -9.36 -9.35
CA GLU A 169 25.96 -10.74 -9.44
C GLU A 169 27.08 -11.76 -9.15
N ARG A 170 28.28 -11.52 -9.70
CA ARG A 170 29.47 -12.36 -9.44
C ARG A 170 29.90 -12.42 -7.98
N LYS A 171 29.54 -11.41 -7.18
CA LYS A 171 29.92 -11.28 -5.76
C LYS A 171 28.79 -11.67 -4.82
N TYR A 172 27.54 -11.54 -5.28
CA TYR A 172 26.35 -11.77 -4.48
C TYR A 172 26.06 -13.28 -4.33
N LYS A 173 25.74 -13.69 -3.11
CA LYS A 173 25.36 -15.07 -2.79
C LYS A 173 24.12 -15.02 -1.89
N PRO A 174 22.92 -15.28 -2.42
CA PRO A 174 21.69 -15.15 -1.64
C PRO A 174 21.63 -16.21 -0.54
N VAL A 175 21.41 -15.77 0.70
CA VAL A 175 21.25 -16.65 1.87
C VAL A 175 19.86 -17.31 1.88
N ASP A 176 18.84 -16.58 1.43
CA ASP A 176 17.44 -17.01 1.33
C ASP A 176 17.13 -17.84 0.06
N GLY A 177 18.09 -17.91 -0.87
CA GLY A 177 17.95 -18.60 -2.14
C GLY A 177 17.34 -17.76 -3.27
N GLU A 178 17.04 -16.47 -3.05
CA GLU A 178 16.46 -15.58 -4.06
C GLU A 178 17.51 -14.62 -4.64
N ASN A 179 17.89 -14.84 -5.91
CA ASN A 179 18.93 -14.05 -6.57
C ASN A 179 18.40 -12.75 -7.19
N ARG A 180 18.14 -11.75 -6.34
CA ARG A 180 17.60 -10.45 -6.75
C ARG A 180 18.48 -9.68 -7.73
N ILE A 181 19.80 -9.86 -7.66
CA ILE A 181 20.74 -9.18 -8.59
C ILE A 181 20.66 -9.80 -9.99
N GLU A 182 20.53 -11.12 -10.09
CA GLU A 182 20.27 -11.81 -11.35
C GLU A 182 18.91 -11.40 -11.93
N GLU A 183 17.89 -11.25 -11.07
CA GLU A 183 16.58 -10.76 -11.49
C GLU A 183 16.63 -9.32 -12.01
N ALA A 184 17.33 -8.41 -11.32
CA ALA A 184 17.56 -7.05 -11.82
C ALA A 184 18.31 -7.02 -13.16
N LEU A 185 19.32 -7.89 -13.33
CA LEU A 185 20.04 -8.03 -14.59
C LEU A 185 19.13 -8.54 -15.71
N GLN A 186 18.22 -9.46 -15.39
CA GLN A 186 17.22 -9.96 -16.33
C GLN A 186 16.26 -8.84 -16.76
N ILE A 187 15.76 -8.06 -15.82
CA ILE A 187 14.86 -6.92 -16.07
C ILE A 187 15.54 -5.92 -17.02
N LEU A 188 16.75 -5.48 -16.70
CA LEU A 188 17.49 -4.54 -17.56
C LEU A 188 17.72 -5.11 -18.96
N THR A 189 18.07 -6.40 -19.04
CA THR A 189 18.28 -7.08 -20.32
C THR A 189 16.98 -7.08 -21.13
N ASP A 190 15.87 -7.43 -20.51
CA ASP A 190 14.56 -7.52 -21.17
C ASP A 190 14.06 -6.16 -21.67
N LEU A 191 14.24 -5.11 -20.88
CA LEU A 191 13.89 -3.73 -21.26
C LEU A 191 14.73 -3.22 -22.43
N THR A 192 15.97 -3.70 -22.59
CA THR A 192 16.94 -3.08 -23.49
C THR A 192 17.39 -3.98 -24.64
N ILE A 193 16.90 -5.22 -24.73
CA ILE A 193 17.35 -6.25 -25.68
C ILE A 193 17.29 -5.80 -27.14
N GLU A 194 16.23 -5.07 -27.54
CA GLU A 194 16.06 -4.60 -28.92
C GLU A 194 17.12 -3.55 -29.31
N ARG A 195 17.61 -2.79 -28.32
CA ARG A 195 18.58 -1.69 -28.50
C ARG A 195 20.01 -2.17 -28.33
N THR A 196 20.30 -2.86 -27.22
CA THR A 196 21.66 -3.28 -26.85
C THR A 196 22.12 -4.50 -27.63
N LYS A 197 21.18 -5.36 -28.06
CA LYS A 197 21.49 -6.63 -28.72
C LYS A 197 22.41 -7.51 -27.85
N ILE A 198 22.25 -7.47 -26.53
CA ILE A 198 23.00 -8.31 -25.58
C ILE A 198 22.03 -9.26 -24.89
N ASN A 199 22.44 -10.52 -24.72
CA ASN A 199 21.69 -11.52 -23.98
C ASN A 199 22.28 -11.74 -22.57
N GLU A 200 21.56 -12.52 -21.75
CA GLU A 200 21.91 -12.86 -20.36
C GLU A 200 23.33 -13.41 -20.14
N LYS A 201 24.02 -13.90 -21.18
CA LYS A 201 25.34 -14.59 -21.07
C LYS A 201 26.51 -13.83 -21.70
N GLU A 202 26.55 -12.50 -21.59
CA GLU A 202 27.68 -11.65 -22.00
C GLU A 202 28.08 -11.72 -23.49
N GLY A 203 27.22 -12.28 -24.35
CA GLY A 203 27.51 -12.42 -25.77
C GLY A 203 27.14 -11.16 -26.54
N TYR A 204 28.14 -10.42 -27.05
CA TYR A 204 27.93 -9.46 -28.14
C TYR A 204 27.31 -10.20 -29.35
N ILE A 205 26.21 -9.71 -29.92
CA ILE A 205 25.68 -10.26 -31.18
C ILE A 205 26.71 -10.01 -32.31
N ARG A 206 27.53 -11.03 -32.58
CA ARG A 206 28.26 -11.20 -33.84
C ARG A 206 27.72 -12.43 -34.59
N GLY A 207 26.68 -12.19 -35.38
CA GLY A 207 26.32 -13.02 -36.53
C GLY A 207 25.71 -14.39 -36.21
N ALA A 208 24.86 -14.85 -37.12
CA ALA A 208 24.00 -16.05 -37.03
C ALA A 208 24.71 -17.41 -36.85
N ALA A 209 26.00 -17.46 -36.51
CA ALA A 209 26.79 -18.70 -36.45
C ALA A 209 26.74 -19.43 -35.09
N TYR A 210 26.21 -18.82 -34.02
CA TYR A 210 26.10 -19.45 -32.69
C TYR A 210 24.76 -20.15 -32.42
N TYR A 211 23.87 -20.21 -33.40
CA TYR A 211 22.63 -21.01 -33.36
C TYR A 211 22.86 -22.52 -33.58
N ALA A 212 24.08 -23.02 -33.36
CA ALA A 212 24.35 -24.46 -33.43
C ALA A 212 24.07 -25.20 -32.11
N GLY A 213 23.62 -24.53 -31.04
CA GLY A 213 23.51 -25.17 -29.71
C GLY A 213 22.43 -24.70 -28.74
N VAL A 214 21.67 -23.63 -29.03
CA VAL A 214 20.45 -23.29 -28.27
C VAL A 214 19.27 -23.55 -29.19
N ASP A 215 18.53 -24.59 -28.84
CA ASP A 215 17.29 -25.00 -29.48
C ASP A 215 16.25 -23.86 -29.34
N GLU A 216 15.58 -23.50 -30.44
CA GLU A 216 14.48 -22.52 -30.52
C GLU A 216 13.40 -22.79 -29.45
N ARG A 217 13.26 -24.04 -29.00
CA ARG A 217 12.37 -24.47 -27.91
C ARG A 217 12.79 -24.00 -26.53
N THR A 218 14.09 -23.80 -26.25
CA THR A 218 14.55 -23.33 -24.92
C THR A 218 14.21 -21.86 -24.72
N LEU A 219 14.42 -21.02 -25.76
CA LEU A 219 14.02 -19.62 -25.75
C LEU A 219 12.50 -19.44 -25.65
N GLN A 220 11.75 -20.32 -26.32
CA GLN A 220 10.30 -20.30 -26.26
C GLN A 220 9.76 -20.75 -24.90
N HIS A 221 10.39 -21.75 -24.27
CA HIS A 221 10.08 -22.19 -22.92
C HIS A 221 10.33 -21.10 -21.87
N ASP A 222 11.46 -20.39 -21.95
CA ASP A 222 11.80 -19.33 -21.00
C ASP A 222 10.88 -18.10 -21.17
N ALA A 223 10.48 -17.77 -22.41
CA ALA A 223 9.46 -16.75 -22.68
C ALA A 223 8.07 -17.14 -22.15
N GLU A 224 7.70 -18.42 -22.24
CA GLU A 224 6.45 -18.95 -21.69
C GLU A 224 6.44 -18.90 -20.15
N GLU A 225 7.55 -19.25 -19.49
CA GLU A 225 7.75 -19.11 -18.04
C GLU A 225 7.63 -17.64 -17.59
N ARG A 226 8.27 -16.70 -18.31
CA ARG A 226 8.19 -15.26 -18.00
C ARG A 226 6.79 -14.68 -18.17
N ALA A 227 6.13 -15.00 -19.29
CA ALA A 227 4.76 -14.61 -19.52
C ALA A 227 3.83 -15.15 -18.42
N LYS A 228 4.10 -16.36 -17.94
CA LYS A 228 3.37 -16.98 -16.82
C LYS A 228 3.61 -16.25 -15.50
N ARG A 229 4.86 -15.91 -15.15
CA ARG A 229 5.18 -15.15 -13.92
C ARG A 229 4.60 -13.74 -13.93
N LYS A 230 4.75 -13.00 -15.04
CA LYS A 230 4.15 -11.67 -15.20
C LYS A 230 2.63 -11.71 -15.08
N LYS A 231 2.00 -12.73 -15.68
CA LYS A 231 0.56 -12.97 -15.55
C LYS A 231 0.17 -13.30 -14.11
N GLU A 232 0.99 -14.06 -13.38
CA GLU A 232 0.76 -14.39 -11.98
C GLU A 232 0.91 -13.18 -11.05
N LYS A 233 1.94 -12.34 -11.22
CA LYS A 233 2.13 -11.07 -10.49
C LYS A 233 0.96 -10.12 -10.74
N ALA A 234 0.60 -9.90 -12.01
CA ALA A 234 -0.53 -9.05 -12.38
C ALA A 234 -1.86 -9.56 -11.81
N ARG A 235 -2.05 -10.88 -11.78
CA ARG A 235 -3.23 -11.50 -11.17
C ARG A 235 -3.26 -11.31 -9.66
N LYS A 236 -2.14 -11.51 -8.96
CA LYS A 236 -2.06 -11.27 -7.50
C LYS A 236 -2.43 -9.83 -7.17
N LYS A 237 -1.84 -8.87 -7.89
CA LYS A 237 -2.18 -7.45 -7.76
C LYS A 237 -3.66 -7.18 -8.01
N GLU A 238 -4.24 -7.77 -9.06
CA GLU A 238 -5.68 -7.59 -9.34
C GLU A 238 -6.54 -8.13 -8.18
N VAL A 239 -6.17 -9.24 -7.54
CA VAL A 239 -6.90 -9.75 -6.38
C VAL A 239 -6.75 -8.79 -5.18
N SER A 240 -5.56 -8.22 -4.95
CA SER A 240 -5.34 -7.19 -3.94
C SER A 240 -6.22 -5.95 -4.18
N ASP A 241 -6.26 -5.45 -5.42
CA ASP A 241 -7.10 -4.31 -5.82
C ASP A 241 -8.59 -4.58 -5.52
N TYR A 242 -9.07 -5.82 -5.75
CA TYR A 242 -10.43 -6.21 -5.36
C TYR A 242 -10.64 -6.23 -3.85
N VAL A 243 -9.68 -6.74 -3.07
CA VAL A 243 -9.77 -6.76 -1.61
C VAL A 243 -9.88 -5.33 -1.08
N ILE A 244 -9.02 -4.42 -1.55
CA ILE A 244 -9.00 -3.01 -1.16
C ILE A 244 -10.33 -2.34 -1.53
N ALA A 245 -10.73 -2.44 -2.79
CA ALA A 245 -11.97 -1.83 -3.27
C ALA A 245 -13.22 -2.31 -2.51
N LEU A 246 -13.32 -3.62 -2.26
CA LEU A 246 -14.44 -4.19 -1.51
C LEU A 246 -14.39 -3.80 -0.04
N CYS A 247 -13.21 -3.68 0.56
CA CYS A 247 -13.07 -3.23 1.93
C CYS A 247 -13.43 -1.74 2.06
N ASN A 248 -12.99 -0.87 1.14
CA ASN A 248 -13.35 0.55 1.15
C ASN A 248 -14.86 0.77 0.92
N LEU A 249 -15.47 -0.04 0.05
CA LEU A 249 -16.91 0.03 -0.22
C LEU A 249 -17.77 -0.52 0.92
N TYR A 250 -17.29 -1.55 1.64
CA TYR A 250 -18.09 -2.26 2.65
C TYR A 250 -17.61 -2.07 4.09
N GLY A 251 -16.47 -1.44 4.34
CA GLY A 251 -15.76 -1.41 5.63
C GLY A 251 -15.12 -2.74 6.03
N MET A 252 -15.77 -3.85 5.70
CA MET A 252 -15.26 -5.21 5.88
C MET A 252 -15.85 -6.18 4.85
N VAL A 253 -15.04 -7.15 4.42
CA VAL A 253 -15.45 -8.17 3.44
C VAL A 253 -14.92 -9.55 3.80
N HIS A 254 -15.82 -10.53 3.86
CA HIS A 254 -15.43 -11.92 4.12
C HIS A 254 -14.70 -12.52 2.91
N LYS A 255 -13.66 -13.34 3.13
CA LYS A 255 -12.88 -13.99 2.04
C LYS A 255 -13.73 -14.68 0.97
N LYS A 256 -14.83 -15.34 1.37
CA LYS A 256 -15.77 -15.97 0.42
C LYS A 256 -16.46 -14.95 -0.49
N LYS A 257 -16.78 -13.76 0.02
CA LYS A 257 -17.44 -12.70 -0.76
C LYS A 257 -16.49 -12.09 -1.79
N VAL A 258 -15.20 -11.97 -1.44
CA VAL A 258 -14.14 -11.59 -2.41
C VAL A 258 -14.12 -12.57 -3.58
N VAL A 259 -14.08 -13.88 -3.29
CA VAL A 259 -14.13 -14.94 -4.33
C VAL A 259 -15.39 -14.82 -5.18
N ASP A 260 -16.56 -14.67 -4.56
CA ASP A 260 -17.84 -14.57 -5.27
C ASP A 260 -17.85 -13.40 -6.27
N ILE A 261 -17.45 -12.20 -5.82
CA ILE A 261 -17.52 -10.98 -6.63
C ILE A 261 -16.44 -10.99 -7.72
N TYR A 262 -15.20 -11.35 -7.37
CA TYR A 262 -14.11 -11.47 -8.35
C TYR A 262 -14.51 -12.47 -9.45
N ASN A 263 -15.01 -13.64 -9.07
CA ASN A 263 -15.43 -14.65 -10.03
C ASN A 263 -16.69 -14.27 -10.80
N MET A 264 -17.52 -13.35 -10.31
CA MET A 264 -18.66 -12.85 -11.08
C MET A 264 -18.19 -11.90 -12.20
N GLN A 265 -17.17 -11.09 -11.95
CA GLN A 265 -16.72 -10.02 -12.84
C GLN A 265 -15.57 -10.41 -13.79
N ASN A 266 -14.85 -11.51 -13.51
CA ASN A 266 -13.68 -11.93 -14.29
C ASN A 266 -13.87 -13.28 -14.97
N THR A 267 -13.26 -13.45 -16.14
CA THR A 267 -13.25 -14.74 -16.86
C THR A 267 -12.37 -15.76 -16.16
N GLU A 268 -11.16 -15.35 -15.78
CA GLU A 268 -10.26 -16.16 -14.94
C GLU A 268 -10.76 -16.16 -13.51
N LYS A 269 -10.80 -17.35 -12.89
CA LYS A 269 -11.41 -17.53 -11.58
C LYS A 269 -10.34 -17.75 -10.52
N ILE A 270 -10.58 -17.18 -9.35
CA ILE A 270 -9.81 -17.45 -8.13
C ILE A 270 -10.53 -18.46 -7.25
N THR A 271 -9.74 -19.16 -6.45
CA THR A 271 -10.22 -20.09 -5.44
C THR A 271 -10.20 -19.45 -4.05
N LEU A 272 -10.95 -20.05 -3.11
CA LEU A 272 -10.91 -19.62 -1.71
C LEU A 272 -9.50 -19.72 -1.12
N LYS A 273 -8.71 -20.72 -1.52
CA LYS A 273 -7.34 -20.91 -1.03
C LYS A 273 -6.41 -19.75 -1.41
N GLU A 274 -6.57 -19.20 -2.60
CA GLU A 274 -5.77 -18.04 -3.05
C GLU A 274 -6.07 -16.81 -2.18
N VAL A 275 -7.35 -16.57 -1.85
CA VAL A 275 -7.72 -15.48 -0.94
C VAL A 275 -7.27 -15.77 0.51
N GLU A 276 -7.29 -17.04 0.93
CA GLU A 276 -6.75 -17.45 2.23
C GLU A 276 -5.24 -17.22 2.34
N SER A 277 -4.46 -17.47 1.28
CA SER A 277 -3.02 -17.17 1.29
C SER A 277 -2.74 -15.67 1.43
N ILE A 278 -3.59 -14.81 0.87
CA ILE A 278 -3.50 -13.35 1.07
C ILE A 278 -3.81 -13.00 2.55
N GLN A 279 -4.74 -13.70 3.20
CA GLN A 279 -5.01 -13.48 4.63
C GLN A 279 -3.89 -13.97 5.55
N GLU A 280 -3.14 -14.99 5.13
CA GLU A 280 -2.01 -15.54 5.90
C GLU A 280 -0.76 -14.67 5.78
N LYS A 281 -0.52 -14.09 4.61
CA LYS A 281 0.55 -13.12 4.34
C LYS A 281 -0.05 -11.93 3.58
N LEU A 282 -0.33 -10.86 4.31
CA LEU A 282 -0.96 -9.67 3.73
C LEU A 282 0.01 -8.99 2.76
N PRO A 283 -0.39 -8.71 1.52
CA PRO A 283 0.38 -7.86 0.62
C PRO A 283 0.50 -6.43 1.16
N LYS A 284 1.65 -5.78 0.92
CA LYS A 284 1.94 -4.41 1.38
C LYS A 284 0.87 -3.42 0.95
N GLU A 285 0.39 -3.53 -0.29
CA GLU A 285 -0.65 -2.65 -0.82
C GLU A 285 -1.98 -2.74 -0.05
N ILE A 286 -2.28 -3.88 0.59
CA ILE A 286 -3.46 -4.03 1.45
C ILE A 286 -3.19 -3.42 2.84
N GLU A 287 -1.98 -3.58 3.37
CA GLU A 287 -1.57 -2.97 4.65
C GLU A 287 -1.57 -1.44 4.57
N GLU A 288 -0.99 -0.88 3.51
CA GLU A 288 -0.97 0.57 3.22
C GLU A 288 -2.36 1.16 3.00
N ALA A 289 -3.32 0.33 2.56
CA ALA A 289 -4.72 0.69 2.48
C ALA A 289 -5.44 0.66 3.85
N TRP A 290 -4.71 0.46 4.95
CA TRP A 290 -5.21 0.39 6.32
C TRP A 290 -6.25 -0.73 6.49
N ILE A 291 -5.94 -1.92 5.97
CA ILE A 291 -6.79 -3.11 6.05
C ILE A 291 -6.03 -4.22 6.76
N ASP A 292 -6.70 -4.92 7.68
CA ASP A 292 -6.16 -6.08 8.39
C ASP A 292 -7.18 -7.23 8.40
N VAL A 293 -6.76 -8.41 8.86
CA VAL A 293 -7.54 -9.65 8.84
C VAL A 293 -8.12 -9.94 10.22
N HIS A 294 -9.44 -10.08 10.30
CA HIS A 294 -10.13 -10.50 11.51
C HIS A 294 -11.20 -11.55 11.23
N GLN A 295 -11.08 -12.73 11.85
CA GLN A 295 -12.07 -13.82 11.76
C GLN A 295 -12.47 -14.20 10.31
N GLY A 296 -11.52 -14.19 9.38
CA GLY A 296 -11.74 -14.52 7.97
C GLY A 296 -12.31 -13.35 7.13
N TYR A 297 -12.39 -12.15 7.69
CA TYR A 297 -12.67 -10.91 6.98
C TYR A 297 -11.40 -10.12 6.74
N PHE A 298 -11.34 -9.42 5.62
CA PHE A 298 -10.55 -8.20 5.49
C PHE A 298 -11.38 -7.06 6.08
N VAL A 299 -10.76 -6.23 6.93
CA VAL A 299 -11.46 -5.23 7.75
C VAL A 299 -10.64 -3.94 7.74
N SER A 300 -11.30 -2.80 7.49
CA SER A 300 -10.68 -1.50 7.67
C SER A 300 -10.18 -1.34 9.12
N MET A 301 -8.96 -0.84 9.28
CA MET A 301 -8.33 -0.61 10.58
C MET A 301 -9.18 0.28 11.48
N SER A 302 -9.90 1.26 10.93
CA SER A 302 -10.85 2.10 11.67
C SER A 302 -11.86 1.27 12.48
N ILE A 303 -12.39 0.18 11.93
CA ILE A 303 -13.35 -0.70 12.61
C ILE A 303 -12.67 -1.51 13.73
N LEU A 304 -11.43 -1.93 13.52
CA LEU A 304 -10.68 -2.73 14.48
C LEU A 304 -10.24 -1.89 15.68
N GLU A 305 -9.73 -0.68 15.44
CA GLU A 305 -9.29 0.26 16.47
C GLU A 305 -10.44 0.66 17.40
N HIS A 306 -11.63 0.91 16.83
CA HIS A 306 -12.83 1.24 17.60
C HIS A 306 -13.56 0.00 18.16
N ARG A 307 -13.05 -1.22 17.89
CA ARG A 307 -13.63 -2.51 18.33
C ARG A 307 -15.07 -2.73 17.85
N GLU A 308 -15.39 -2.25 16.65
CA GLU A 308 -16.75 -2.23 16.10
C GLU A 308 -17.05 -3.41 15.18
N PHE A 309 -16.14 -4.38 15.07
CA PHE A 309 -16.31 -5.54 14.18
C PHE A 309 -17.69 -6.21 14.35
N LEU A 310 -18.08 -6.53 15.59
CA LEU A 310 -19.38 -7.15 15.88
C LEU A 310 -20.58 -6.20 15.70
N TYR A 311 -20.37 -4.88 15.77
CA TYR A 311 -21.40 -3.90 15.46
C TYR A 311 -21.76 -3.97 13.98
N TYR A 312 -20.76 -3.85 13.10
CA TYR A 312 -21.00 -3.93 11.65
C TYR A 312 -21.55 -5.29 11.22
N ILE A 313 -21.12 -6.41 11.82
CA ILE A 313 -21.73 -7.72 11.55
C ILE A 313 -23.25 -7.71 11.84
N ARG A 314 -23.68 -7.05 12.92
CA ARG A 314 -25.11 -6.95 13.26
C ARG A 314 -25.86 -6.01 12.33
N GLU A 315 -25.32 -4.81 12.07
CA GLU A 315 -25.98 -3.80 11.24
C GLU A 315 -26.10 -4.22 9.77
N LYS A 316 -25.07 -4.88 9.24
CA LYS A 316 -25.10 -5.47 7.89
C LYS A 316 -26.14 -6.57 7.79
N GLY A 317 -26.24 -7.42 8.82
CA GLY A 317 -27.29 -8.43 8.96
C GLY A 317 -27.53 -9.25 7.69
N SER A 318 -28.76 -9.20 7.17
CA SER A 318 -29.17 -9.91 5.94
C SER A 318 -29.27 -8.99 4.71
N LYS A 319 -28.81 -7.74 4.80
CA LYS A 319 -28.85 -6.79 3.69
C LYS A 319 -28.01 -7.31 2.52
N PRO A 320 -28.50 -7.18 1.27
CA PRO A 320 -27.72 -7.58 0.10
C PRO A 320 -26.44 -6.72 -0.01
N TYR A 321 -25.47 -7.18 -0.80
CA TYR A 321 -24.31 -6.38 -1.18
C TYR A 321 -24.62 -5.55 -2.42
N TYR A 322 -24.24 -4.28 -2.41
CA TYR A 322 -24.18 -3.47 -3.63
C TYR A 322 -22.95 -3.92 -4.41
N ILE A 323 -23.15 -4.46 -5.61
CA ILE A 323 -22.05 -4.93 -6.44
C ILE A 323 -22.04 -4.10 -7.72
N PRO A 324 -21.18 -3.06 -7.81
CA PRO A 324 -21.09 -2.24 -9.00
C PRO A 324 -20.44 -2.98 -10.17
N GLU A 325 -20.44 -2.38 -11.35
CA GLU A 325 -19.66 -2.86 -12.48
C GLU A 325 -18.15 -2.83 -12.15
N LYS A 326 -17.35 -3.71 -12.76
CA LYS A 326 -15.92 -3.84 -12.45
C LYS A 326 -15.17 -2.50 -12.47
N GLN A 327 -15.43 -1.67 -13.48
CA GLN A 327 -14.74 -0.39 -13.64
C GLN A 327 -15.08 0.59 -12.52
N GLU A 328 -16.32 0.59 -12.03
CA GLU A 328 -16.75 1.42 -10.90
C GLU A 328 -16.22 0.85 -9.58
N LEU A 329 -16.23 -0.47 -9.39
CA LEU A 329 -15.68 -1.11 -8.21
C LEU A 329 -14.21 -0.73 -8.02
N LEU A 330 -13.40 -0.80 -9.08
CA LEU A 330 -11.95 -0.54 -8.97
C LEU A 330 -11.60 0.92 -8.70
N ASN A 331 -12.54 1.87 -8.83
CA ASN A 331 -12.32 3.24 -8.36
C ASN A 331 -12.16 3.30 -6.83
N TYR A 332 -12.80 2.37 -6.10
CA TYR A 332 -12.68 2.26 -4.64
C TYR A 332 -11.32 1.74 -4.17
N VAL A 333 -10.38 1.41 -5.06
CA VAL A 333 -8.98 1.19 -4.65
C VAL A 333 -8.43 2.48 -4.01
N SER A 334 -8.83 3.65 -4.51
CA SER A 334 -8.58 4.91 -3.84
C SER A 334 -9.50 5.04 -2.63
N GLY A 335 -8.93 5.05 -1.42
CA GLY A 335 -9.69 5.12 -0.16
C GLY A 335 -10.53 6.40 0.00
N LEU A 336 -10.22 7.47 -0.74
CA LEU A 336 -10.96 8.73 -0.73
C LEU A 336 -12.04 8.80 -1.83
N TYR A 337 -12.20 7.75 -2.63
CA TYR A 337 -13.19 7.74 -3.70
C TYR A 337 -14.62 7.61 -3.17
N PHE A 338 -15.51 8.44 -3.71
CA PHE A 338 -16.95 8.30 -3.63
C PHE A 338 -17.61 8.78 -4.92
N GLU A 339 -18.85 8.36 -5.14
CA GLU A 339 -19.62 8.78 -6.30
C GLU A 339 -20.11 10.23 -6.15
N LYS A 340 -19.75 11.09 -7.10
CA LYS A 340 -20.30 12.45 -7.20
C LYS A 340 -21.72 12.38 -7.79
N THR A 341 -22.71 12.10 -6.93
CA THR A 341 -24.13 11.98 -7.29
C THR A 341 -24.74 13.31 -7.75
N LYS A 342 -25.96 13.25 -8.30
CA LYS A 342 -26.73 14.48 -8.62
C LYS A 342 -27.00 15.31 -7.36
N GLU A 343 -27.16 14.68 -6.20
CA GLU A 343 -27.29 15.33 -4.89
C GLU A 343 -26.00 16.05 -4.48
N TYR A 344 -24.84 15.43 -4.67
CA TYR A 344 -23.54 16.06 -4.45
C TYR A 344 -23.40 17.33 -5.29
N HIS A 345 -23.65 17.23 -6.60
CA HIS A 345 -23.58 18.40 -7.49
C HIS A 345 -24.59 19.49 -7.10
N GLN A 346 -25.78 19.11 -6.65
CA GLN A 346 -26.79 20.05 -6.18
C GLN A 346 -26.36 20.75 -4.87
N PHE A 347 -25.64 20.06 -3.99
CA PHE A 347 -25.05 20.61 -2.77
C PHE A 347 -24.00 21.67 -3.12
N VAL A 348 -22.99 21.30 -3.94
CA VAL A 348 -21.93 22.22 -4.43
C VAL A 348 -22.53 23.44 -5.12
N LEU A 349 -23.49 23.25 -6.01
CA LEU A 349 -24.15 24.36 -6.70
C LEU A 349 -24.89 25.31 -5.76
N THR A 350 -25.43 24.80 -4.65
CA THR A 350 -26.13 25.64 -3.66
C THR A 350 -25.12 26.47 -2.86
N LEU A 351 -24.04 25.87 -2.39
CA LEU A 351 -22.95 26.61 -1.71
C LEU A 351 -22.47 27.78 -2.55
N LYS A 352 -22.28 27.54 -3.86
CA LYS A 352 -21.83 28.59 -4.78
C LYS A 352 -22.83 29.71 -5.00
N LYS A 353 -24.09 29.36 -5.29
CA LYS A 353 -25.09 30.32 -5.73
C LYS A 353 -25.68 31.14 -4.58
N ASP A 354 -25.86 30.50 -3.44
CA ASP A 354 -26.62 31.07 -2.35
C ASP A 354 -25.71 31.58 -1.23
N PHE A 355 -24.57 30.93 -1.01
CA PHE A 355 -23.60 31.29 0.03
C PHE A 355 -22.33 31.95 -0.52
N GLY A 356 -22.23 32.13 -1.84
CA GLY A 356 -21.11 32.81 -2.48
C GLY A 356 -19.76 32.11 -2.34
N VAL A 357 -19.76 30.81 -2.01
CA VAL A 357 -18.54 29.98 -1.90
C VAL A 357 -17.96 29.76 -3.30
N ASP A 358 -16.65 29.81 -3.46
CA ASP A 358 -15.99 29.50 -4.73
C ASP A 358 -16.07 28.00 -5.08
N GLN A 359 -15.69 27.62 -6.29
CA GLN A 359 -15.88 26.23 -6.77
C GLN A 359 -15.06 25.23 -5.97
N GLU A 360 -13.77 25.52 -5.74
CA GLU A 360 -12.84 24.60 -5.09
C GLU A 360 -13.27 24.36 -3.65
N ARG A 361 -13.49 25.45 -2.91
CA ARG A 361 -13.95 25.37 -1.53
C ARG A 361 -15.33 24.71 -1.40
N ALA A 362 -16.23 24.91 -2.36
CA ALA A 362 -17.54 24.23 -2.34
C ALA A 362 -17.42 22.72 -2.58
N GLU A 363 -16.46 22.28 -3.40
CA GLU A 363 -16.16 20.86 -3.59
C GLU A 363 -15.53 20.25 -2.33
N ASP A 364 -14.61 20.96 -1.67
CA ASP A 364 -13.99 20.54 -0.41
C ASP A 364 -15.04 20.40 0.71
N MET A 365 -15.90 21.41 0.90
CA MET A 365 -16.99 21.34 1.87
C MET A 365 -17.96 20.19 1.57
N ALA A 366 -18.25 19.93 0.29
CA ALA A 366 -19.10 18.81 -0.08
C ALA A 366 -18.42 17.46 0.16
N HIS A 367 -17.09 17.38 0.00
CA HIS A 367 -16.29 16.20 0.30
C HIS A 367 -16.38 15.85 1.79
N GLU A 368 -16.15 16.83 2.67
CA GLU A 368 -16.25 16.66 4.13
C GLU A 368 -17.65 16.21 4.55
N VAL A 369 -18.71 16.84 4.02
CA VAL A 369 -20.09 16.44 4.34
C VAL A 369 -20.39 15.01 3.86
N VAL A 370 -19.83 14.57 2.73
CA VAL A 370 -19.97 13.17 2.30
C VAL A 370 -19.28 12.23 3.28
N ALA A 371 -18.07 12.56 3.73
CA ALA A 371 -17.36 11.78 4.74
C ALA A 371 -18.18 11.68 6.04
N ASP A 372 -18.72 12.80 6.54
CA ASP A 372 -19.60 12.84 7.71
C ASP A 372 -20.85 11.96 7.51
N CYS A 373 -21.42 11.94 6.30
CA CYS A 373 -22.54 11.08 5.97
C CYS A 373 -22.16 9.59 5.99
N GLN A 374 -20.93 9.24 5.58
CA GLN A 374 -20.44 7.85 5.54
C GLN A 374 -20.24 7.25 6.93
N VAL A 375 -19.93 8.08 7.94
CA VAL A 375 -19.77 7.68 9.36
C VAL A 375 -20.99 7.99 10.23
N ASP A 376 -22.15 8.18 9.60
CA ASP A 376 -23.46 8.45 10.23
C ASP A 376 -23.49 9.61 11.24
N TYR A 377 -22.76 10.70 10.99
CA TYR A 377 -22.84 11.89 11.85
C TYR A 377 -24.26 12.45 11.91
N GLY A 378 -24.61 12.99 13.09
CA GLY A 378 -25.87 13.67 13.33
C GLY A 378 -25.94 14.99 12.57
N MET A 379 -27.15 15.42 12.21
CA MET A 379 -27.38 16.68 11.48
C MET A 379 -26.72 17.89 12.17
N ASP A 380 -26.82 17.96 13.50
CA ASP A 380 -26.25 19.05 14.28
C ASP A 380 -24.71 19.10 14.16
N GLN A 381 -24.05 17.94 14.12
CA GLN A 381 -22.60 17.85 13.96
C GLN A 381 -22.15 18.27 12.56
N ILE A 382 -22.91 17.87 11.53
CA ILE A 382 -22.61 18.27 10.13
C ILE A 382 -22.78 19.78 9.96
N LEU A 383 -23.80 20.38 10.60
CA LEU A 383 -23.99 21.83 10.56
C LEU A 383 -22.88 22.57 11.30
N GLU A 384 -22.48 22.10 12.48
CA GLU A 384 -21.34 22.64 13.25
C GLU A 384 -20.05 22.57 12.42
N HIS A 385 -19.77 21.44 11.76
CA HIS A 385 -18.61 21.26 10.91
C HIS A 385 -18.62 22.26 9.72
N LEU A 386 -19.77 22.46 9.07
CA LEU A 386 -19.91 23.46 8.01
C LEU A 386 -19.65 24.90 8.50
N GLU A 387 -20.10 25.23 9.71
CA GLU A 387 -19.83 26.52 10.35
C GLU A 387 -18.33 26.70 10.67
N GLU A 388 -17.66 25.66 11.16
CA GLU A 388 -16.21 25.64 11.38
C GLU A 388 -15.42 25.82 10.08
N MET A 389 -15.93 25.27 8.97
CA MET A 389 -15.41 25.51 7.63
C MET A 389 -15.72 26.93 7.10
N GLY A 390 -16.36 27.79 7.90
CA GLY A 390 -16.60 29.20 7.64
C GLY A 390 -17.87 29.49 6.84
N LEU A 391 -18.84 28.56 6.80
CA LEU A 391 -20.17 28.83 6.28
C LEU A 391 -20.97 29.63 7.31
N VAL A 392 -21.58 30.74 6.87
CA VAL A 392 -22.40 31.59 7.75
C VAL A 392 -23.84 31.52 7.29
N PHE A 393 -24.75 31.20 8.21
CA PHE A 393 -26.19 31.25 7.99
C PHE A 393 -26.75 32.56 8.56
N GLU A 394 -27.29 33.43 7.71
CA GLU A 394 -27.89 34.71 8.12
C GLU A 394 -29.37 34.56 8.47
N GLU A 395 -30.06 33.62 7.80
CA GLU A 395 -31.48 33.37 7.99
C GLU A 395 -31.80 31.90 8.29
N GLU A 396 -32.80 31.68 9.15
CA GLU A 396 -33.39 30.35 9.44
C GLU A 396 -33.76 29.57 8.16
N LYS A 397 -34.18 30.27 7.11
CA LYS A 397 -34.55 29.66 5.83
C LYS A 397 -33.35 29.01 5.12
N GLU A 398 -32.14 29.53 5.32
CA GLU A 398 -30.90 28.99 4.75
C GLU A 398 -30.53 27.69 5.44
N ILE A 399 -30.65 27.64 6.77
CA ILE A 399 -30.47 26.43 7.58
C ILE A 399 -31.44 25.34 7.11
N GLN A 400 -32.73 25.66 6.99
CA GLN A 400 -33.74 24.69 6.54
C GLN A 400 -33.45 24.15 5.12
N LYS A 401 -32.91 24.99 4.24
CA LYS A 401 -32.48 24.57 2.91
C LYS A 401 -31.28 23.65 2.97
N MET A 402 -30.30 23.97 3.80
CA MET A 402 -29.08 23.18 3.99
C MET A 402 -29.41 21.80 4.56
N VAL A 403 -30.21 21.73 5.61
CA VAL A 403 -30.69 20.47 6.21
C VAL A 403 -31.34 19.58 5.16
N LYS A 404 -32.20 20.13 4.28
CA LYS A 404 -32.83 19.35 3.21
C LYS A 404 -31.81 18.79 2.22
N LEU A 405 -30.77 19.54 1.88
CA LEU A 405 -29.73 19.08 0.96
C LEU A 405 -28.87 18.00 1.61
N ILE A 406 -28.49 18.16 2.88
CA ILE A 406 -27.74 17.15 3.65
C ILE A 406 -28.55 15.86 3.76
N ILE A 407 -29.86 15.92 4.07
CA ILE A 407 -30.72 14.73 4.12
C ILE A 407 -30.73 14.00 2.76
N ASN A 408 -30.88 14.73 1.66
CA ASN A 408 -30.88 14.12 0.34
C ASN A 408 -29.52 13.48 0.03
N LEU A 409 -28.42 14.17 0.35
CA LEU A 409 -27.07 13.66 0.16
C LEU A 409 -26.84 12.40 0.99
N LYS A 410 -27.12 12.44 2.29
CA LYS A 410 -27.02 11.31 3.22
C LYS A 410 -27.82 10.08 2.74
N ASN A 411 -29.03 10.28 2.23
CA ASN A 411 -29.85 9.18 1.69
C ASN A 411 -29.32 8.58 0.38
N ASN A 412 -28.46 9.30 -0.35
CA ASN A 412 -27.85 8.89 -1.61
C ASN A 412 -26.33 8.66 -1.49
N THR A 413 -25.79 8.60 -0.28
CA THR A 413 -24.40 8.25 0.01
C THR A 413 -24.32 6.79 0.45
N ARG A 414 -23.33 6.07 -0.06
CA ARG A 414 -23.09 4.66 0.29
C ARG A 414 -22.47 4.57 1.67
N ILE A 415 -22.97 3.65 2.50
CA ILE A 415 -22.46 3.45 3.86
C ILE A 415 -22.14 1.98 4.13
N TRP A 416 -21.22 1.74 5.06
CA TRP A 416 -20.72 0.40 5.35
C TRP A 416 -21.80 -0.50 5.98
N GLU A 417 -22.63 0.03 6.89
CA GLU A 417 -23.76 -0.67 7.53
C GLU A 417 -24.75 -1.26 6.52
N ASN A 418 -24.77 -0.73 5.30
CA ASN A 418 -25.67 -1.13 4.22
C ASN A 418 -24.98 -1.98 3.15
N ASN A 419 -23.79 -2.52 3.43
CA ASN A 419 -23.00 -3.31 2.45
C ASN A 419 -22.82 -2.56 1.12
N GLY A 420 -22.51 -1.26 1.22
CA GLY A 420 -22.25 -0.40 0.06
C GLY A 420 -23.51 0.11 -0.63
N TYR A 421 -24.73 -0.20 -0.16
CA TYR A 421 -25.93 0.48 -0.66
C TYR A 421 -26.11 1.84 -0.01
N THR A 422 -26.74 2.75 -0.75
CA THR A 422 -27.33 3.97 -0.17
C THR A 422 -28.63 3.62 0.58
N PRO A 423 -29.03 4.42 1.59
CA PRO A 423 -30.34 4.27 2.22
C PRO A 423 -31.52 4.28 1.24
N GLU A 424 -31.50 5.14 0.21
CA GLU A 424 -32.56 5.23 -0.80
C GLU A 424 -32.66 3.96 -1.66
N GLU A 425 -31.53 3.40 -2.10
CA GLU A 425 -31.51 2.15 -2.87
C GLU A 425 -32.07 0.97 -2.06
N LEU A 426 -31.68 0.84 -0.78
CA LEU A 426 -32.22 -0.21 0.09
C LEU A 426 -33.72 -0.04 0.31
N PHE A 427 -34.19 1.18 0.52
CA PHE A 427 -35.61 1.47 0.69
C PHE A 427 -36.41 0.98 -0.54
N HIS A 428 -35.94 1.29 -1.75
CA HIS A 428 -36.59 0.84 -2.98
C HIS A 428 -36.51 -0.67 -3.20
N LEU A 429 -35.44 -1.34 -2.76
CA LEU A 429 -35.35 -2.80 -2.80
C LEU A 429 -36.39 -3.45 -1.88
N GLU A 430 -36.52 -2.96 -0.65
CA GLU A 430 -37.53 -3.44 0.30
C GLU A 430 -38.96 -3.18 -0.19
N GLU A 431 -39.22 -1.99 -0.73
CA GLU A 431 -40.53 -1.62 -1.27
C GLU A 431 -40.90 -2.55 -2.43
N LYS A 432 -39.96 -2.80 -3.35
CA LYS A 432 -40.15 -3.74 -4.45
C LYS A 432 -40.41 -5.18 -3.98
N ASP A 433 -39.72 -5.62 -2.93
CA ASP A 433 -39.94 -6.95 -2.33
C ASP A 433 -41.30 -7.07 -1.65
N ARG A 434 -41.77 -6.02 -0.97
CA ARG A 434 -43.13 -5.95 -0.40
C ARG A 434 -44.22 -5.96 -1.48
N LEU A 435 -43.92 -5.42 -2.66
CA LEU A 435 -44.82 -5.33 -3.81
C LEU A 435 -44.80 -6.59 -4.70
N LYS A 436 -43.94 -7.59 -4.43
CA LYS A 436 -44.00 -8.88 -5.15
C LYS A 436 -45.33 -9.58 -4.86
N PRO A 437 -46.07 -10.05 -5.88
CA PRO A 437 -47.29 -10.82 -5.64
C PRO A 437 -46.97 -12.06 -4.81
N ALA A 438 -47.81 -12.35 -3.82
CA ALA A 438 -47.63 -13.51 -2.94
C ALA A 438 -47.39 -14.77 -3.80
N PRO A 439 -46.44 -15.65 -3.41
CA PRO A 439 -46.19 -16.86 -4.15
C PRO A 439 -47.52 -17.61 -4.30
N LEU A 440 -47.91 -17.90 -5.53
CA LEU A 440 -49.05 -18.78 -5.80
C LEU A 440 -48.75 -20.08 -5.07
N LEU A 441 -49.46 -20.34 -3.97
CA LEU A 441 -49.38 -21.61 -3.27
C LEU A 441 -49.58 -22.70 -4.31
N SER A 442 -48.52 -23.46 -4.55
CA SER A 442 -48.55 -24.68 -5.35
C SER A 442 -49.78 -25.48 -4.92
N THR A 443 -50.68 -25.75 -5.86
CA THR A 443 -51.94 -26.49 -5.66
C THR A 443 -51.73 -27.96 -5.28
N ALA A 444 -50.56 -28.33 -4.75
CA ALA A 444 -50.22 -29.66 -4.25
C ALA A 444 -50.96 -30.04 -2.95
N TYR A 445 -51.73 -29.12 -2.35
CA TYR A 445 -52.54 -29.35 -1.14
C TYR A 445 -54.05 -29.26 -1.37
N LEU A 446 -54.55 -29.56 -2.57
CA LEU A 446 -55.96 -29.94 -2.71
C LEU A 446 -56.11 -31.44 -2.41
N PRO A 447 -56.86 -31.84 -1.36
CA PRO A 447 -57.15 -33.24 -1.11
C PRO A 447 -57.86 -33.82 -2.33
N THR A 448 -57.30 -34.88 -2.89
CA THR A 448 -57.99 -35.67 -3.92
C THR A 448 -59.09 -36.46 -3.24
N ASP A 449 -60.30 -35.91 -3.18
CA ASP A 449 -61.49 -36.67 -2.82
C ASP A 449 -61.81 -37.68 -3.94
N ARG A 450 -61.19 -38.85 -3.83
CA ARG A 450 -61.71 -40.11 -4.36
C ARG A 450 -62.25 -40.90 -3.17
N ASN A 451 -63.57 -40.90 -2.97
CA ASN A 451 -64.41 -42.03 -3.38
C ASN A 451 -65.82 -42.06 -2.75
N ILE A 452 -66.77 -42.39 -3.63
CA ILE A 452 -67.91 -43.31 -3.42
C ILE A 452 -69.12 -42.81 -2.60
N GLY A 453 -70.25 -42.74 -3.29
CA GLY A 453 -71.56 -42.75 -2.64
C GLY A 453 -72.78 -42.63 -3.56
N LYS A 454 -72.93 -43.53 -4.55
CA LYS A 454 -74.26 -43.76 -5.15
C LYS A 454 -75.24 -44.20 -4.06
N LYS A 455 -76.37 -43.51 -3.89
CA LYS A 455 -77.65 -44.13 -3.51
C LYS A 455 -78.83 -43.22 -3.92
N LYS A 456 -79.59 -43.77 -4.88
CA LYS A 456 -80.99 -43.54 -5.30
C LYS A 456 -81.61 -42.17 -5.14
#